data_AF-A0A927VUF3-F1
#
_entry.id   AF-A0A927VUF3-F1
#
_cell.length_a   1.000
_cell.length_b   1.000
_cell.length_c   1.000
_cell.angle_alpha   90.00
_cell.angle_beta   90.00
_cell.angle_gamma   90.00
#
_symmetry.space_group_name_H-M   'P 1'
#
loop_
_entity.id
_entity.type
_entity.pdbx_description
1 polymer ?
#
loop_
_entity_poly.entity_id
_entity_poly.type
_entity_poly.pdbx_seq_one_letter_code
_entity_poly.pdbx_strand_id
1 'polypeptide(L)'
;MPLLLVRNDVTKMNTDAIVCPANRLLMQAAGTSHAVFSAAGEKKLETALKAFGPQKIGDVVITEGFNLQAKYIIHAVCPQWRGGKQNEERILYDLYTSVMKLAKERGLESVAFPLLSTGNSAFPRELAFDIATRALNDFTERNDITAYIVLYDQRSFDLSREMSDIIDEYIDDNYVAEKDESFSKYQKFIKDKGLDEESLTPVADGGLEAILSAKNESFVDMLLRLIDERGLTDPEVYHRANIDRKLFSKIKNTEGYTPTKKTILALAIALKLTKEESADLLMKAGYAFSNSSRFDIIVEYFIEHRRYDVYEINRVLFAYNQPLLGQ
;
A
#
# COMPACT_ATOMS: atom_id res chain seq x y z
N MET A 1 -8.32 -9.89 2.70
CA MET A 1 -7.45 -9.64 1.52
C MET A 1 -6.92 -8.22 1.60
N PRO A 2 -5.73 -7.93 1.04
CA PRO A 2 -5.11 -6.62 1.20
C PRO A 2 -5.86 -5.53 0.40
N LEU A 3 -5.74 -4.30 0.89
CA LEU A 3 -6.08 -3.09 0.13
C LEU A 3 -4.89 -2.78 -0.79
N LEU A 4 -5.16 -2.67 -2.09
CA LEU A 4 -4.13 -2.45 -3.11
C LEU A 4 -4.22 -1.05 -3.69
N LEU A 5 -3.09 -0.36 -3.73
CA LEU A 5 -2.94 0.94 -4.39
C LEU A 5 -2.30 0.73 -5.76
N VAL A 6 -2.98 1.15 -6.83
CA VAL A 6 -2.56 0.87 -8.20
C VAL A 6 -2.57 2.15 -9.04
N ARG A 7 -1.51 2.34 -9.83
CA ARG A 7 -1.48 3.36 -10.87
C ARG A 7 -2.06 2.82 -12.17
N ASN A 8 -3.28 3.19 -12.51
CA ASN A 8 -3.95 2.74 -13.73
C ASN A 8 -5.15 3.64 -14.08
N ASP A 9 -5.75 3.39 -15.24
CA ASP A 9 -7.10 3.83 -15.57
C ASP A 9 -8.11 2.83 -14.98
N VAL A 10 -9.06 3.32 -14.17
CA VAL A 10 -10.08 2.49 -13.53
C VAL A 10 -10.93 1.73 -14.56
N THR A 11 -11.11 2.27 -15.78
CA THR A 11 -11.85 1.61 -16.87
C THR A 11 -11.11 0.41 -17.47
N LYS A 12 -9.81 0.26 -17.17
CA LYS A 12 -8.94 -0.82 -17.64
C LYS A 12 -8.68 -1.88 -16.59
N MET A 13 -9.28 -1.75 -15.40
CA MET A 13 -9.12 -2.73 -14.34
C MET A 13 -9.84 -4.03 -14.68
N ASN A 14 -9.12 -5.15 -14.55
CA ASN A 14 -9.67 -6.49 -14.65
C ASN A 14 -10.11 -6.96 -13.26
N THR A 15 -11.25 -6.46 -12.80
CA THR A 15 -11.89 -6.78 -11.50
C THR A 15 -13.35 -7.15 -11.72
N ASP A 16 -14.00 -7.74 -10.72
CA ASP A 16 -15.42 -8.08 -10.86
C ASP A 16 -16.30 -6.84 -10.98
N ALA A 17 -16.00 -5.79 -10.21
CA ALA A 17 -16.64 -4.49 -10.35
C ALA A 17 -15.63 -3.34 -10.42
N ILE A 18 -16.00 -2.28 -11.13
CA ILE A 18 -15.41 -0.96 -10.99
C ILE A 18 -16.45 0.01 -10.41
N VAL A 19 -15.97 1.07 -9.77
CA VAL A 19 -16.84 2.10 -9.18
C VAL A 19 -16.86 3.35 -10.06
N CYS A 20 -18.06 3.81 -10.38
CA CYS A 20 -18.29 5.07 -11.08
C CYS A 20 -18.73 6.14 -10.08
N PRO A 21 -18.01 7.27 -9.94
CA PRO A 21 -18.52 8.43 -9.22
C PRO A 21 -19.78 8.94 -9.94
N ALA A 22 -20.89 9.06 -9.20
CA ALA A 22 -22.18 9.43 -9.75
C ALA A 22 -22.77 10.67 -9.07
N ASN A 23 -23.63 11.39 -9.80
CA ASN A 23 -24.49 12.42 -9.25
C ASN A 23 -25.91 11.86 -9.01
N ARG A 24 -26.77 12.63 -8.33
CA ARG A 24 -28.14 12.23 -7.96
C ARG A 24 -29.03 11.82 -9.14
N LEU A 25 -28.70 12.25 -10.36
CA LEU A 25 -29.48 11.93 -11.55
C LEU A 25 -28.90 10.74 -12.32
N LEU A 26 -27.81 10.13 -11.83
CA LEU A 26 -27.10 9.03 -12.49
C LEU A 26 -26.70 9.36 -13.94
N MET A 27 -26.50 10.65 -14.24
CA MET A 27 -26.08 11.12 -15.55
C MET A 27 -24.57 11.23 -15.62
N GLN A 28 -24.02 11.10 -16.83
CA GLN A 28 -22.61 11.32 -17.08
C GLN A 28 -22.16 12.71 -16.59
N ALA A 29 -21.00 12.75 -15.94
CA ALA A 29 -20.30 13.97 -15.57
C ALA A 29 -18.86 13.95 -16.11
N ALA A 30 -18.13 15.06 -16.01
CA ALA A 30 -16.72 15.13 -16.42
C ALA A 30 -15.82 14.19 -15.58
N GLY A 31 -14.60 13.95 -16.06
CA GLY A 31 -13.59 13.14 -15.37
C GLY A 31 -13.88 11.64 -15.42
N THR A 32 -13.72 10.94 -14.31
CA THR A 32 -13.89 9.48 -14.23
C THR A 32 -15.27 9.01 -14.67
N SER A 33 -16.33 9.78 -14.39
CA SER A 33 -17.69 9.43 -14.85
C SER A 33 -17.75 9.38 -16.38
N HIS A 34 -17.22 10.39 -17.07
CA HIS A 34 -17.13 10.40 -18.54
C HIS A 34 -16.32 9.22 -19.08
N ALA A 35 -15.17 8.93 -18.46
CA ALA A 35 -14.33 7.81 -18.87
C ALA A 35 -15.08 6.47 -18.77
N VAL A 36 -15.78 6.23 -17.65
CA VAL A 36 -16.57 5.01 -17.44
C VAL A 36 -17.72 4.91 -18.44
N PHE A 37 -18.49 5.98 -18.66
CA PHE A 37 -19.61 5.96 -19.62
C PHE A 37 -19.13 5.74 -21.05
N SER A 38 -18.05 6.42 -21.45
CA SER A 38 -17.43 6.25 -22.77
C SER A 38 -16.96 4.80 -22.97
N ALA A 39 -16.23 4.25 -21.99
CA ALA A 39 -15.68 2.90 -22.05
C ALA A 39 -16.75 1.79 -21.99
N ALA A 40 -17.81 1.95 -21.19
CA ALA A 40 -18.91 1.00 -21.09
C ALA A 40 -19.84 1.03 -22.32
N GLY A 41 -19.90 2.17 -23.02
CA GLY A 41 -20.85 2.42 -24.10
C GLY A 41 -22.05 3.23 -23.60
N GLU A 42 -21.94 4.56 -23.74
CA GLU A 42 -22.82 5.59 -23.16
C GLU A 42 -24.31 5.26 -23.28
N LYS A 43 -24.83 5.02 -24.49
CA LYS A 43 -26.26 4.74 -24.71
C LYS A 43 -26.78 3.53 -23.93
N LYS A 44 -25.99 2.46 -23.83
CA LYS A 44 -26.41 1.23 -23.11
C LYS A 44 -26.47 1.50 -21.61
N LEU A 45 -25.43 2.15 -21.09
CA LEU A 45 -25.33 2.47 -19.68
C LEU A 45 -26.42 3.46 -19.23
N GLU A 46 -26.63 4.54 -19.98
CA GLU A 46 -27.70 5.51 -19.71
C GLU A 46 -29.09 4.86 -19.71
N THR A 47 -29.34 3.95 -20.65
CA THR A 47 -30.62 3.23 -20.73
C THR A 47 -30.84 2.36 -19.49
N ALA A 48 -29.81 1.65 -19.03
CA ALA A 48 -29.89 0.86 -17.81
C ALA A 48 -30.10 1.75 -16.56
N LEU A 49 -29.44 2.90 -16.48
CA LEU A 49 -29.53 3.80 -15.33
C LEU A 49 -30.90 4.49 -15.21
N LYS A 50 -31.60 4.72 -16.32
CA LYS A 50 -32.96 5.31 -16.32
C LYS A 50 -33.96 4.52 -15.46
N ALA A 51 -33.79 3.21 -15.35
CA ALA A 51 -34.70 2.35 -14.57
C ALA A 51 -34.64 2.63 -13.05
N PHE A 52 -33.53 3.19 -12.55
CA PHE A 52 -33.35 3.48 -11.12
C PHE A 52 -33.94 4.83 -10.71
N GLY A 53 -34.04 5.78 -11.65
CA GLY A 53 -34.46 7.16 -11.35
C GLY A 53 -33.49 7.91 -10.41
N PRO A 54 -33.89 9.09 -9.92
CA PRO A 54 -33.05 9.92 -9.06
C PRO A 54 -32.68 9.23 -7.73
N GLN A 55 -31.42 9.38 -7.31
CA GLN A 55 -30.84 8.81 -6.11
C GLN A 55 -30.44 9.90 -5.09
N LYS A 56 -30.27 9.51 -3.83
CA LYS A 56 -29.77 10.37 -2.76
C LYS A 56 -28.24 10.28 -2.68
N ILE A 57 -27.64 11.30 -2.07
CA ILE A 57 -26.21 11.25 -1.75
C ILE A 57 -25.98 10.09 -0.77
N GLY A 58 -24.95 9.27 -1.02
CA GLY A 58 -24.66 8.08 -0.25
C GLY A 58 -25.26 6.79 -0.82
N ASP A 59 -26.20 6.89 -1.76
CA ASP A 59 -26.78 5.71 -2.41
C ASP A 59 -25.80 5.06 -3.37
N VAL A 60 -25.98 3.74 -3.58
CA VAL A 60 -25.22 2.93 -4.54
C VAL A 60 -26.20 2.15 -5.43
N VAL A 61 -25.94 2.13 -6.74
CA VAL A 61 -26.69 1.29 -7.70
C VAL A 61 -25.72 0.49 -8.54
N ILE A 62 -26.13 -0.68 -9.03
CA ILE A 62 -25.28 -1.58 -9.80
C ILE A 62 -25.87 -1.87 -11.18
N THR A 63 -25.02 -1.85 -12.20
CA THR A 63 -25.34 -2.24 -13.57
C THR A 63 -24.32 -3.25 -14.09
N GLU A 64 -24.63 -3.91 -15.20
CA GLU A 64 -23.63 -4.65 -15.98
C GLU A 64 -22.47 -3.74 -16.42
N GLY A 65 -21.31 -4.34 -16.67
CA GLY A 65 -20.08 -3.71 -17.15
C GLY A 65 -20.10 -3.31 -18.63
N PHE A 66 -21.01 -3.90 -19.40
CA PHE A 66 -21.15 -3.71 -20.85
C PHE A 66 -19.84 -3.97 -21.62
N ASN A 67 -19.22 -2.94 -22.18
CA ASN A 67 -18.00 -3.06 -22.96
C ASN A 67 -16.72 -3.05 -22.09
N LEU A 68 -16.85 -2.88 -20.77
CA LEU A 68 -15.71 -2.96 -19.83
C LEU A 68 -15.26 -4.41 -19.63
N GLN A 69 -14.00 -4.57 -19.19
CA GLN A 69 -13.51 -5.88 -18.74
C GLN A 69 -14.16 -6.31 -17.43
N ALA A 70 -14.50 -5.34 -16.58
CA ALA A 70 -15.21 -5.61 -15.34
C ALA A 70 -16.65 -6.07 -15.61
N LYS A 71 -17.12 -7.02 -14.79
CA LYS A 71 -18.45 -7.61 -14.93
C LYS A 71 -19.54 -6.61 -14.58
N TYR A 72 -19.29 -5.74 -13.60
CA TYR A 72 -20.25 -4.78 -13.09
C TYR A 72 -19.67 -3.37 -12.96
N ILE A 73 -20.57 -2.38 -12.98
CA ILE A 73 -20.30 -1.00 -12.58
C ILE A 73 -21.15 -0.71 -11.35
N ILE A 74 -20.52 -0.33 -10.25
CA ILE A 74 -21.21 0.18 -9.06
C ILE A 74 -21.14 1.71 -9.11
N HIS A 75 -22.29 2.35 -9.25
CA HIS A 75 -22.43 3.80 -9.30
C HIS A 75 -22.63 4.34 -7.89
N ALA A 76 -21.66 5.10 -7.41
CA ALA A 76 -21.62 5.62 -6.05
C ALA A 76 -21.98 7.11 -6.05
N VAL A 77 -23.10 7.49 -5.41
CA VAL A 77 -23.60 8.86 -5.45
C VAL A 77 -22.84 9.74 -4.45
N CYS A 78 -21.82 10.43 -4.97
CA CYS A 78 -20.78 11.09 -4.18
C CYS A 78 -21.27 12.36 -3.46
N PRO A 79 -20.87 12.60 -2.19
CA PRO A 79 -21.06 13.89 -1.54
C PRO A 79 -20.19 14.97 -2.19
N GLN A 80 -20.66 16.22 -2.11
CA GLN A 80 -19.87 17.42 -2.43
C GLN A 80 -19.23 17.96 -1.15
N TRP A 81 -17.98 18.39 -1.21
CA TRP A 81 -17.32 19.07 -0.11
C TRP A 81 -17.88 20.47 0.10
N ARG A 82 -18.33 20.77 1.32
CA ARG A 82 -18.83 22.11 1.71
C ARG A 82 -18.13 22.60 2.98
N GLY A 83 -16.83 22.33 3.06
CA GLY A 83 -15.98 22.76 4.17
C GLY A 83 -16.09 21.90 5.43
N GLY A 84 -16.58 20.65 5.33
CA GLY A 84 -16.53 19.65 6.40
C GLY A 84 -17.56 19.84 7.52
N LYS A 85 -18.63 20.62 7.28
CA LYS A 85 -19.62 20.98 8.30
C LYS A 85 -20.98 20.28 8.15
N GLN A 86 -21.10 19.36 7.20
CA GLN A 86 -22.35 18.70 6.80
C GLN A 86 -22.22 17.18 6.80
N ASN A 87 -21.36 16.64 7.68
CA ASN A 87 -21.07 15.20 7.80
C ASN A 87 -20.51 14.57 6.51
N GLU A 88 -19.91 15.37 5.62
CA GLU A 88 -19.50 14.88 4.30
C GLU A 88 -18.48 13.74 4.40
N GLU A 89 -17.56 13.83 5.37
CA GLU A 89 -16.56 12.77 5.63
C GLU A 89 -17.23 11.44 6.01
N ARG A 90 -18.23 11.50 6.89
CA ARG A 90 -18.98 10.32 7.31
C ARG A 90 -19.75 9.71 6.15
N ILE A 91 -20.39 10.56 5.33
CA ILE A 91 -21.11 10.12 4.14
C ILE A 91 -20.16 9.45 3.15
N LEU A 92 -18.95 9.99 2.94
CA LEU A 92 -17.97 9.40 2.05
C LEU A 92 -17.46 8.04 2.56
N TYR A 93 -17.19 7.94 3.87
CA TYR A 93 -16.83 6.67 4.53
C TYR A 93 -17.93 5.61 4.35
N ASP A 94 -19.19 5.98 4.62
CA ASP A 94 -20.34 5.10 4.50
C ASP A 94 -20.59 4.69 3.04
N LEU A 95 -20.27 5.57 2.08
CA LEU A 95 -20.38 5.28 0.65
C LEU A 95 -19.40 4.17 0.21
N TYR A 96 -18.12 4.26 0.57
CA TYR A 96 -17.15 3.18 0.32
C TYR A 96 -17.62 1.86 0.94
N THR A 97 -18.07 1.92 2.19
CA THR A 97 -18.58 0.75 2.91
C THR A 97 -19.80 0.14 2.23
N SER A 98 -20.71 0.96 1.72
CA SER A 98 -21.93 0.52 1.04
C SER A 98 -21.64 -0.15 -0.30
N VAL A 99 -20.67 0.37 -1.06
CA VAL A 99 -20.17 -0.29 -2.27
C VAL A 99 -19.63 -1.68 -1.95
N MET A 100 -18.78 -1.80 -0.92
CA MET A 100 -18.18 -3.08 -0.53
C MET A 100 -19.22 -4.09 -0.02
N LYS A 101 -20.22 -3.63 0.74
CA LYS A 101 -21.36 -4.47 1.14
C LYS A 101 -22.13 -5.01 -0.06
N LEU A 102 -22.48 -4.13 -1.00
CA LEU A 102 -23.19 -4.54 -2.23
C LEU A 102 -22.37 -5.53 -3.05
N ALA A 103 -21.05 -5.32 -3.18
CA ALA A 103 -20.16 -6.24 -3.86
C ALA A 103 -20.15 -7.62 -3.17
N LYS A 104 -20.10 -7.65 -1.83
CA LYS A 104 -20.11 -8.91 -1.07
C LYS A 104 -21.45 -9.64 -1.20
N GLU A 105 -22.57 -8.93 -1.12
CA GLU A 105 -23.92 -9.47 -1.32
C GLU A 105 -24.10 -10.09 -2.72
N ARG A 106 -23.39 -9.55 -3.72
CA ARG A 106 -23.36 -10.07 -5.10
C ARG A 106 -22.33 -11.17 -5.33
N GLY A 107 -21.58 -11.57 -4.30
CA GLY A 107 -20.55 -12.60 -4.40
C GLY A 107 -19.32 -12.18 -5.23
N LEU A 108 -19.03 -10.88 -5.31
CA LEU A 108 -17.85 -10.37 -6.01
C LEU A 108 -16.59 -10.54 -5.15
N GLU A 109 -15.46 -10.83 -5.78
CA GLU A 109 -14.17 -11.05 -5.12
C GLU A 109 -13.25 -9.82 -5.23
N SER A 110 -13.52 -8.92 -6.17
CA SER A 110 -12.69 -7.73 -6.40
C SER A 110 -13.46 -6.48 -6.82
N VAL A 111 -13.10 -5.33 -6.25
CA VAL A 111 -13.69 -4.02 -6.57
C VAL A 111 -12.61 -2.97 -6.75
N ALA A 112 -12.64 -2.24 -7.86
CA ALA A 112 -11.73 -1.13 -8.13
C ALA A 112 -12.41 0.23 -8.01
N PHE A 113 -11.85 1.06 -7.13
CA PHE A 113 -12.32 2.40 -6.80
C PHE A 113 -11.40 3.46 -7.43
N PRO A 114 -11.93 4.46 -8.13
CA PRO A 114 -11.23 5.72 -8.22
C PRO A 114 -11.30 6.43 -6.86
N LEU A 115 -10.50 7.49 -6.67
CA LEU A 115 -10.59 8.30 -5.46
C LEU A 115 -11.86 9.17 -5.49
N LEU A 116 -12.93 8.71 -4.82
CA LEU A 116 -14.26 9.32 -4.85
C LEU A 116 -14.26 10.76 -4.33
N SER A 117 -15.16 11.57 -4.87
CA SER A 117 -15.40 12.98 -4.52
C SER A 117 -14.27 14.01 -4.73
N THR A 118 -13.08 13.61 -5.19
CA THR A 118 -11.91 14.53 -5.32
C THR A 118 -11.86 15.37 -6.60
N GLY A 119 -12.68 15.06 -7.60
CA GLY A 119 -12.82 15.85 -8.83
C GLY A 119 -13.86 16.96 -8.67
N ASN A 120 -14.96 16.86 -9.43
CA ASN A 120 -16.04 17.85 -9.45
C ASN A 120 -16.70 18.12 -8.08
N SER A 121 -16.54 17.22 -7.11
CA SER A 121 -17.08 17.34 -5.75
C SER A 121 -16.13 18.03 -4.77
N ALA A 122 -14.92 18.41 -5.21
CA ALA A 122 -13.96 19.25 -4.49
C ALA A 122 -13.53 18.79 -3.08
N PHE A 123 -13.65 17.49 -2.77
CA PHE A 123 -13.04 16.96 -1.53
C PHE A 123 -11.52 17.13 -1.55
N PRO A 124 -10.90 17.57 -0.43
CA PRO A 124 -9.45 17.52 -0.29
C PRO A 124 -8.95 16.09 -0.52
N ARG A 125 -7.94 15.94 -1.39
CA ARG A 125 -7.46 14.62 -1.84
C ARG A 125 -6.92 13.77 -0.70
N GLU A 126 -6.11 14.36 0.18
CA GLU A 126 -5.54 13.68 1.35
C GLU A 126 -6.65 13.14 2.25
N LEU A 127 -7.60 14.00 2.63
CA LEU A 127 -8.74 13.61 3.46
C LEU A 127 -9.59 12.51 2.80
N ALA A 128 -9.87 12.63 1.50
CA ALA A 128 -10.62 11.60 0.77
C ALA A 128 -9.87 10.26 0.71
N PHE A 129 -8.54 10.29 0.61
CA PHE A 129 -7.72 9.08 0.64
C PHE A 129 -7.73 8.43 2.01
N ASP A 130 -7.55 9.20 3.08
CA ASP A 130 -7.60 8.69 4.45
C ASP A 130 -8.97 8.08 4.78
N ILE A 131 -10.05 8.68 4.27
CA ILE A 131 -11.40 8.12 4.38
C ILE A 131 -11.51 6.81 3.59
N ALA A 132 -10.99 6.77 2.37
CA ALA A 132 -11.04 5.59 1.51
C ALA A 132 -10.26 4.42 2.12
N THR A 133 -9.01 4.65 2.53
CA THR A 133 -8.15 3.60 3.12
C THR A 133 -8.77 3.07 4.40
N ARG A 134 -9.25 3.94 5.29
CA ARG A 134 -9.92 3.53 6.53
C ARG A 134 -11.17 2.71 6.24
N ALA A 135 -12.08 3.18 5.38
CA ALA A 135 -13.32 2.46 5.06
C ALA A 135 -13.06 1.08 4.41
N LEU A 136 -12.12 1.02 3.47
CA LEU A 136 -11.79 -0.20 2.76
C LEU A 136 -11.02 -1.18 3.65
N ASN A 137 -10.09 -0.70 4.49
CA ASN A 137 -9.39 -1.52 5.45
C ASN A 137 -10.34 -2.12 6.49
N ASP A 138 -11.17 -1.29 7.13
CA ASP A 138 -12.17 -1.74 8.12
C ASP A 138 -13.09 -2.85 7.55
N PHE A 139 -13.41 -2.77 6.25
CA PHE A 139 -14.23 -3.78 5.59
C PHE A 139 -13.45 -5.05 5.24
N THR A 140 -12.26 -4.92 4.66
CA THR A 140 -11.43 -6.05 4.17
C THR A 140 -10.76 -6.84 5.29
N GLU A 141 -10.62 -6.26 6.48
CA GLU A 141 -10.21 -6.97 7.69
C GLU A 141 -11.19 -8.09 8.06
N ARG A 142 -12.48 -7.90 7.78
CA ARG A 142 -13.56 -8.82 8.19
C ARG A 142 -14.12 -9.64 7.04
N ASN A 143 -13.73 -9.32 5.81
CA ASN A 143 -14.31 -9.90 4.61
C ASN A 143 -13.23 -10.29 3.60
N ASP A 144 -13.36 -11.49 3.06
CA ASP A 144 -12.52 -11.95 1.96
C ASP A 144 -13.01 -11.33 0.65
N ILE A 145 -12.48 -10.15 0.32
CA ILE A 145 -12.70 -9.38 -0.91
C ILE A 145 -11.53 -8.42 -1.10
N THR A 146 -11.04 -8.29 -2.33
CA THR A 146 -9.92 -7.38 -2.66
C THR A 146 -10.45 -6.02 -3.08
N ALA A 147 -9.92 -4.96 -2.46
CA ALA A 147 -10.22 -3.59 -2.85
C ALA A 147 -9.00 -2.95 -3.52
N TYR A 148 -9.22 -2.26 -4.63
CA TYR A 148 -8.20 -1.48 -5.31
C TYR A 148 -8.54 0.02 -5.21
N ILE A 149 -7.61 0.84 -4.75
CA ILE A 149 -7.65 2.29 -4.99
C ILE A 149 -6.81 2.55 -6.25
N VAL A 150 -7.47 3.03 -7.29
CA VAL A 150 -6.90 3.27 -8.62
C VAL A 150 -6.68 4.76 -8.81
N LEU A 151 -5.41 5.13 -9.00
CA LEU A 151 -4.97 6.50 -9.17
C LEU A 151 -4.34 6.68 -10.54
N TYR A 152 -4.68 7.76 -11.23
CA TYR A 152 -4.31 7.95 -12.63
C TYR A 152 -2.87 8.47 -12.79
N ASP A 153 -2.41 9.38 -11.93
CA ASP A 153 -1.14 10.07 -12.10
C ASP A 153 -0.34 10.24 -10.79
N GLN A 154 0.92 10.68 -10.90
CA GLN A 154 1.81 10.98 -9.78
C GLN A 154 1.29 12.12 -8.90
N ARG A 155 0.52 13.05 -9.48
CA ARG A 155 -0.09 14.20 -8.79
C ARG A 155 -1.45 13.88 -8.19
N SER A 156 -1.84 12.60 -8.17
CA SER A 156 -3.10 12.19 -7.57
C SER A 156 -3.10 12.46 -6.06
N PHE A 157 -1.91 12.64 -5.48
CA PHE A 157 -1.67 13.19 -4.17
C PHE A 157 -0.94 14.53 -4.29
N ASP A 158 -1.66 15.62 -4.05
CA ASP A 158 -1.03 16.85 -3.61
C ASP A 158 -0.62 16.62 -2.16
N LEU A 159 0.58 16.07 -1.92
CA LEU A 159 1.16 16.08 -0.58
C LEU A 159 1.18 17.54 -0.11
N SER A 160 0.82 17.78 1.15
CA SER A 160 0.96 19.13 1.71
C SER A 160 2.38 19.64 1.44
N ARG A 161 2.52 20.90 1.00
CA ARG A 161 3.85 21.46 0.66
C ARG A 161 4.84 21.25 1.80
N GLU A 162 4.38 21.47 3.03
CA GLU A 162 5.16 21.21 4.24
C GLU A 162 5.65 19.77 4.33
N MET A 163 4.80 18.77 4.09
CA MET A 163 5.21 17.36 4.11
C MET A 163 6.19 17.03 2.98
N SER A 164 5.95 17.55 1.77
CA SER A 164 6.85 17.35 0.64
C SER A 164 8.21 17.97 0.93
N ASP A 165 8.24 19.23 1.34
CA ASP A 165 9.47 19.98 1.62
C ASP A 165 10.29 19.29 2.71
N ILE A 166 9.65 18.81 3.79
CA ILE A 166 10.33 18.07 4.86
C ILE A 166 10.90 16.74 4.36
N ILE A 167 10.14 16.00 3.55
CA ILE A 167 10.61 14.71 3.03
C ILE A 167 11.70 14.91 1.98
N ASP A 168 11.59 15.93 1.13
CA ASP A 168 12.61 16.29 0.15
C ASP A 168 13.91 16.71 0.86
N GLU A 169 13.84 17.56 1.89
CA GLU A 169 14.99 17.95 2.72
C GLU A 169 15.62 16.72 3.38
N TYR A 170 14.81 15.85 3.98
CA TYR A 170 15.31 14.63 4.62
C TYR A 170 15.94 13.66 3.61
N ILE A 171 15.36 13.53 2.41
CA ILE A 171 15.96 12.74 1.33
C ILE A 171 17.29 13.33 0.94
N ASP A 172 17.38 14.64 0.69
CA ASP A 172 18.61 15.28 0.25
C ASP A 172 19.74 15.18 1.31
N ASP A 173 19.39 15.28 2.60
CA ASP A 173 20.36 15.15 3.71
C ASP A 173 20.87 13.71 3.92
N ASN A 174 20.03 12.71 3.62
CA ASN A 174 20.34 11.30 3.89
C ASN A 174 20.69 10.49 2.64
N TYR A 175 20.42 11.02 1.43
CA TYR A 175 20.66 10.33 0.17
C TYR A 175 22.13 10.44 -0.25
N VAL A 176 22.84 9.32 -0.20
CA VAL A 176 24.18 9.20 -0.75
C VAL A 176 24.06 8.69 -2.18
N ALA A 177 24.27 9.58 -3.15
CA ALA A 177 24.45 9.17 -4.54
C ALA A 177 25.62 8.17 -4.60
N GLU A 178 25.41 7.00 -5.22
CA GLU A 178 26.43 5.95 -5.32
C GLU A 178 27.75 6.53 -5.83
N LYS A 179 28.71 6.71 -4.91
CA LYS A 179 30.11 6.46 -5.22
C LYS A 179 30.37 5.06 -4.75
N ASP A 180 30.77 4.21 -5.70
CA ASP A 180 31.35 2.88 -5.52
C ASP A 180 32.63 2.94 -4.65
N GLU A 181 32.50 3.37 -3.40
CA GLU A 181 33.59 3.45 -2.44
C GLU A 181 33.65 2.22 -1.54
N SER A 182 32.57 1.46 -1.41
CA SER A 182 32.51 0.23 -0.60
C SER A 182 33.36 -0.88 -1.22
N PHE A 183 33.34 -1.03 -2.56
CA PHE A 183 34.23 -1.97 -3.27
C PHE A 183 35.68 -1.48 -3.31
N SER A 184 35.86 -0.17 -3.50
CA SER A 184 37.19 0.48 -3.54
C SER A 184 37.90 0.49 -2.19
N LYS A 185 37.19 0.70 -1.07
CA LYS A 185 37.76 0.61 0.29
C LYS A 185 38.17 -0.80 0.66
N TYR A 186 37.39 -1.81 0.26
CA TYR A 186 37.74 -3.20 0.51
C TYR A 186 38.99 -3.61 -0.27
N GLN A 187 39.07 -3.30 -1.58
CA GLN A 187 40.27 -3.54 -2.39
C GLN A 187 41.49 -2.73 -1.90
N LYS A 188 41.29 -1.48 -1.49
CA LYS A 188 42.36 -0.65 -0.93
C LYS A 188 42.85 -1.17 0.42
N PHE A 189 41.96 -1.71 1.26
CA PHE A 189 42.32 -2.35 2.52
C PHE A 189 43.15 -3.63 2.31
N ILE A 190 42.80 -4.44 1.30
CA ILE A 190 43.59 -5.63 0.91
C ILE A 190 44.98 -5.21 0.41
N LYS A 191 45.04 -4.15 -0.40
CA LYS A 191 46.28 -3.63 -1.00
C LYS A 191 47.22 -2.95 0.02
N ASP A 192 46.67 -2.17 0.94
CA ASP A 192 47.43 -1.47 2.00
C ASP A 192 47.98 -2.42 3.07
N LYS A 193 47.36 -3.60 3.25
CA LYS A 193 47.86 -4.63 4.17
C LYS A 193 48.82 -5.65 3.54
N GLY A 194 49.10 -5.54 2.24
CA GLY A 194 50.05 -6.42 1.55
C GLY A 194 49.66 -7.90 1.66
N LEU A 195 48.36 -8.22 1.57
CA LEU A 195 47.85 -9.58 1.62
C LEU A 195 47.76 -10.15 0.19
N ASP A 196 48.55 -11.19 -0.05
CA ASP A 196 48.63 -11.87 -1.35
C ASP A 196 47.42 -12.80 -1.51
N GLU A 197 46.66 -12.67 -2.61
CA GLU A 197 45.44 -13.47 -2.89
C GLU A 197 45.67 -15.00 -2.86
N GLU A 198 46.91 -15.47 -2.99
CA GLU A 198 47.27 -16.90 -2.97
C GLU A 198 47.61 -17.46 -1.57
N SER A 199 47.62 -16.64 -0.51
CA SER A 199 47.99 -17.09 0.85
C SER A 199 46.80 -17.55 1.71
N LEU A 200 45.58 -17.50 1.19
CA LEU A 200 44.37 -18.00 1.85
C LEU A 200 44.23 -19.53 1.67
N THR A 201 45.08 -20.28 2.36
CA THR A 201 44.77 -21.70 2.61
C THR A 201 43.66 -21.81 3.67
N PRO A 202 42.66 -22.69 3.48
CA PRO A 202 41.64 -22.88 4.48
C PRO A 202 42.23 -23.66 5.66
N VAL A 203 42.29 -23.03 6.83
CA VAL A 203 42.49 -23.75 8.09
C VAL A 203 41.20 -24.51 8.38
N ALA A 204 41.15 -25.78 7.99
CA ALA A 204 40.14 -26.71 8.46
C ALA A 204 40.55 -27.19 9.87
N ASP A 205 39.78 -26.81 10.89
CA ASP A 205 39.01 -27.77 11.68
C ASP A 205 38.08 -27.01 12.66
N GLY A 206 36.78 -27.29 12.64
CA GLY A 206 35.82 -26.85 13.67
C GLY A 206 35.15 -25.47 13.54
N GLY A 207 35.57 -24.57 12.63
CA GLY A 207 35.08 -23.18 12.62
C GLY A 207 33.66 -22.95 12.09
N LEU A 208 33.30 -23.55 10.94
CA LEU A 208 32.01 -23.27 10.28
C LEU A 208 30.84 -23.86 11.08
N GLU A 209 30.96 -25.11 11.52
CA GLU A 209 29.99 -25.79 12.40
C GLU A 209 29.86 -25.07 13.75
N ALA A 210 30.95 -24.60 14.35
CA ALA A 210 30.90 -23.83 15.60
C ALA A 210 30.25 -22.45 15.42
N ILE A 211 30.50 -21.75 14.30
CA ILE A 211 29.87 -20.47 13.95
C ILE A 211 28.37 -20.68 13.62
N LEU A 212 28.01 -21.79 12.98
CA LEU A 212 26.61 -22.17 12.74
C LEU A 212 25.91 -22.66 14.03
N SER A 213 26.67 -23.17 15.01
CA SER A 213 26.15 -23.63 16.32
C SER A 213 25.90 -22.50 17.32
N ALA A 214 26.49 -21.33 17.10
CA ALA A 214 26.09 -20.11 17.80
C ALA A 214 24.69 -19.75 17.28
N LYS A 215 23.66 -20.18 18.03
CA LYS A 215 22.23 -19.98 17.74
C LYS A 215 21.93 -18.50 17.54
N ASN A 216 22.17 -17.99 16.34
CA ASN A 216 21.65 -16.72 15.91
C ASN A 216 20.15 -16.92 15.74
N GLU A 217 19.36 -16.23 16.57
CA GLU A 217 17.90 -16.14 16.41
C GLU A 217 17.59 -15.90 14.93
N SER A 218 16.73 -16.73 14.34
CA SER A 218 16.33 -16.59 12.93
C SER A 218 15.39 -15.39 12.76
N PHE A 219 15.19 -14.95 11.51
CA PHE A 219 14.20 -13.91 11.21
C PHE A 219 12.80 -14.26 11.75
N VAL A 220 12.37 -15.51 11.57
CA VAL A 220 11.04 -15.96 11.99
C VAL A 220 10.95 -15.98 13.52
N ASP A 221 11.99 -16.47 14.21
CA ASP A 221 12.02 -16.50 15.67
C ASP A 221 11.95 -15.08 16.26
N MET A 222 12.75 -14.15 15.72
CA MET A 222 12.75 -12.75 16.12
C MET A 222 11.40 -12.09 15.87
N LEU A 223 10.80 -12.33 14.69
CA LEU A 223 9.50 -11.80 14.35
C LEU A 223 8.42 -12.26 15.34
N LEU A 224 8.38 -13.56 15.67
CA LEU A 224 7.40 -14.11 16.61
C LEU A 224 7.60 -13.56 18.02
N ARG A 225 8.85 -13.46 18.48
CA ARG A 225 9.17 -12.83 19.77
C ARG A 225 8.70 -11.38 19.83
N LEU A 226 8.95 -10.58 18.78
CA LEU A 226 8.50 -9.19 18.72
C LEU A 226 6.97 -9.08 18.71
N ILE A 227 6.27 -10.00 18.02
CA ILE A 227 4.80 -10.05 18.03
C ILE A 227 4.28 -10.27 19.46
N ASP A 228 4.86 -11.24 20.18
CA ASP A 228 4.50 -11.56 21.55
C ASP A 228 4.81 -10.40 22.52
N GLU A 229 5.98 -9.76 22.39
CA GLU A 229 6.39 -8.60 23.19
C GLU A 229 5.47 -7.38 22.98
N ARG A 230 4.90 -7.23 21.78
CA ARG A 230 3.94 -6.16 21.46
C ARG A 230 2.50 -6.53 21.82
N GLY A 231 2.25 -7.77 22.27
CA GLY A 231 0.91 -8.25 22.63
C GLY A 231 -0.07 -8.28 21.47
N LEU A 232 0.43 -8.48 20.25
CA LEU A 232 -0.38 -8.50 19.03
C LEU A 232 -0.70 -9.93 18.60
N THR A 233 -1.87 -10.12 18.01
CA THR A 233 -2.25 -11.37 17.38
C THR A 233 -1.77 -11.41 15.92
N ASP A 234 -1.58 -12.62 15.37
CA ASP A 234 -1.23 -12.79 13.95
C ASP A 234 -2.14 -11.96 13.02
N PRO A 235 -3.49 -11.97 13.18
CA PRO A 235 -4.38 -11.13 12.38
C PRO A 235 -4.08 -9.65 12.45
N GLU A 236 -3.87 -9.12 13.65
CA GLU A 236 -3.54 -7.70 13.80
C GLU A 236 -2.23 -7.34 13.08
N VAL A 237 -1.22 -8.21 13.14
CA VAL A 237 0.07 -7.97 12.52
C VAL A 237 -0.06 -7.91 11.00
N TYR A 238 -0.63 -8.94 10.36
CA TYR A 238 -0.70 -8.94 8.90
C TYR A 238 -1.70 -7.91 8.37
N HIS A 239 -2.77 -7.57 9.09
CA HIS A 239 -3.67 -6.48 8.70
C HIS A 239 -2.98 -5.11 8.78
N ARG A 240 -2.28 -4.82 9.88
CA ARG A 240 -1.52 -3.56 10.02
C ARG A 240 -0.37 -3.45 9.03
N ALA A 241 0.21 -4.58 8.63
CA ALA A 241 1.25 -4.63 7.61
C ALA A 241 0.67 -4.59 6.17
N ASN A 242 -0.65 -4.58 6.00
CA ASN A 242 -1.35 -4.75 4.72
C ASN A 242 -0.96 -6.05 3.96
N ILE A 243 -0.56 -7.10 4.67
CA ILE A 243 -0.11 -8.37 4.09
C ILE A 243 -1.25 -9.39 4.03
N ASP A 244 -1.32 -10.17 2.95
CA ASP A 244 -2.27 -11.28 2.85
C ASP A 244 -1.99 -12.38 3.90
N ARG A 245 -3.06 -12.95 4.47
CA ARG A 245 -2.96 -14.02 5.47
C ARG A 245 -2.17 -15.23 4.97
N LYS A 246 -2.29 -15.61 3.70
CA LYS A 246 -1.54 -16.74 3.13
C LYS A 246 -0.05 -16.42 3.03
N LEU A 247 0.28 -15.19 2.64
CA LEU A 247 1.66 -14.72 2.64
C LEU A 247 2.24 -14.74 4.06
N PHE A 248 1.51 -14.22 5.05
CA PHE A 248 1.95 -14.25 6.45
C PHE A 248 2.12 -15.69 6.99
N SER A 249 1.19 -16.59 6.65
CA SER A 249 1.33 -18.02 6.97
C SER A 249 2.57 -18.65 6.31
N LYS A 250 2.90 -18.25 5.08
CA LYS A 250 4.10 -18.71 4.38
C LYS A 250 5.37 -18.24 5.11
N ILE A 251 5.39 -16.99 5.58
CA ILE A 251 6.49 -16.42 6.38
C ILE A 251 6.75 -17.27 7.63
N LYS A 252 5.69 -17.63 8.35
CA LYS A 252 5.80 -18.36 9.62
C LYS A 252 6.17 -19.83 9.47
N ASN A 253 5.60 -20.50 8.47
CA ASN A 253 5.56 -21.97 8.44
C ASN A 253 6.43 -22.60 7.33
N THR A 254 7.09 -21.80 6.49
CA THR A 254 7.93 -22.32 5.40
C THR A 254 9.40 -22.20 5.77
N GLU A 255 10.05 -23.32 6.03
CA GLU A 255 11.47 -23.37 6.35
C GLU A 255 12.32 -22.76 5.22
N GLY A 256 13.25 -21.87 5.58
CA GLY A 256 14.10 -21.18 4.60
C GLY A 256 13.40 -20.13 3.74
N TYR A 257 12.14 -19.78 3.99
CA TYR A 257 11.47 -18.70 3.26
C TYR A 257 11.99 -17.33 3.69
N THR A 258 12.56 -16.58 2.74
CA THR A 258 12.98 -15.19 2.95
C THR A 258 11.96 -14.23 2.37
N PRO A 259 11.25 -13.44 3.19
CA PRO A 259 10.34 -12.41 2.69
C PRO A 259 11.14 -11.28 2.02
N THR A 260 10.49 -10.54 1.12
CA THR A 260 11.15 -9.39 0.49
C THR A 260 11.40 -8.27 1.51
N LYS A 261 12.40 -7.41 1.25
CA LYS A 261 12.70 -6.24 2.08
C LYS A 261 11.48 -5.36 2.39
N LYS A 262 10.65 -5.06 1.39
CA LYS A 262 9.40 -4.28 1.57
C LYS A 262 8.38 -4.97 2.49
N THR A 263 8.34 -6.30 2.49
CA THR A 263 7.48 -7.09 3.38
C THR A 263 7.98 -7.02 4.81
N ILE A 264 9.30 -7.11 5.01
CA ILE A 264 9.93 -7.01 6.34
C ILE A 264 9.72 -5.62 6.93
N LEU A 265 9.92 -4.57 6.13
CA LEU A 265 9.65 -3.20 6.56
C LEU A 265 8.16 -2.97 6.87
N ALA A 266 7.24 -3.57 6.11
CA ALA A 266 5.82 -3.51 6.43
C ALA A 266 5.50 -4.17 7.79
N LEU A 267 6.16 -5.29 8.13
CA LEU A 267 6.05 -5.92 9.45
C LEU A 267 6.67 -5.04 10.54
N ALA A 268 7.82 -4.40 10.28
CA ALA A 268 8.43 -3.47 11.21
C ALA A 268 7.52 -2.27 11.52
N ILE A 269 6.86 -1.73 10.50
CA ILE A 269 5.84 -0.69 10.64
C ILE A 269 4.63 -1.21 11.45
N ALA A 270 4.12 -2.40 11.16
CA ALA A 270 2.99 -2.99 11.87
C ALA A 270 3.27 -3.19 13.37
N LEU A 271 4.50 -3.58 13.71
CA LEU A 271 4.99 -3.80 15.06
C LEU A 271 5.49 -2.51 15.75
N LYS A 272 5.46 -1.38 15.04
CA LYS A 272 5.94 -0.07 15.50
C LYS A 272 7.38 -0.13 16.03
N LEU A 273 8.25 -0.81 15.28
CA LEU A 273 9.65 -0.97 15.66
C LEU A 273 10.42 0.35 15.58
N THR A 274 11.45 0.50 16.40
CA THR A 274 12.43 1.60 16.23
C THR A 274 13.30 1.35 15.00
N LYS A 275 14.14 2.32 14.64
CA LYS A 275 15.11 2.18 13.54
C LYS A 275 16.08 1.03 13.81
N GLU A 276 16.56 0.90 15.04
CA GLU A 276 17.48 -0.15 15.47
C GLU A 276 16.82 -1.52 15.40
N GLU A 277 15.62 -1.67 15.99
CA GLU A 277 14.85 -2.92 15.94
C GLU A 277 14.52 -3.33 14.48
N SER A 278 14.20 -2.35 13.63
CA SER A 278 13.93 -2.58 12.21
C SER A 278 15.19 -3.02 11.45
N ALA A 279 16.33 -2.42 11.75
CA ALA A 279 17.63 -2.78 11.16
C ALA A 279 18.05 -4.20 11.58
N ASP A 280 17.87 -4.55 12.85
CA ASP A 280 18.15 -5.90 13.35
C ASP A 280 17.24 -6.93 12.65
N LEU A 281 15.94 -6.64 12.54
CA LEU A 281 14.99 -7.52 11.85
C LEU A 281 15.34 -7.73 10.37
N LEU A 282 15.74 -6.66 9.66
CA LEU A 282 16.24 -6.72 8.29
C LEU A 282 17.49 -7.59 8.19
N MET A 283 18.44 -7.41 9.12
CA MET A 283 19.71 -8.14 9.15
C MET A 283 19.48 -9.64 9.29
N LYS A 284 18.52 -10.06 10.12
CA LYS A 284 18.14 -11.48 10.27
C LYS A 284 17.63 -12.12 8.98
N ALA A 285 17.13 -11.32 8.04
CA ALA A 285 16.68 -11.77 6.72
C ALA A 285 17.68 -11.48 5.58
N GLY A 286 18.89 -11.01 5.90
CA GLY A 286 19.94 -10.73 4.92
C GLY A 286 19.80 -9.37 4.21
N TYR A 287 19.09 -8.42 4.81
CA TYR A 287 18.93 -7.06 4.30
C TYR A 287 19.53 -6.03 5.25
N ALA A 288 19.78 -4.82 4.73
CA ALA A 288 20.14 -3.65 5.53
C ALA A 288 19.46 -2.41 4.92
N PHE A 289 19.32 -1.35 5.72
CA PHE A 289 18.98 -0.03 5.18
C PHE A 289 20.08 0.47 4.24
N SER A 290 19.69 1.23 3.22
CA SER A 290 20.55 1.74 2.17
C SER A 290 20.26 3.22 1.97
N ASN A 291 21.27 4.04 2.27
CA ASN A 291 21.23 5.49 2.05
C ASN A 291 21.27 5.88 0.57
N SER A 292 21.40 4.92 -0.36
CA SER A 292 21.23 5.18 -1.81
C SER A 292 19.83 4.77 -2.30
N SER A 293 18.97 4.28 -1.43
CA SER A 293 17.59 3.90 -1.74
C SER A 293 16.64 4.97 -1.22
N ARG A 294 15.98 5.71 -2.13
CA ARG A 294 14.92 6.67 -1.76
C ARG A 294 13.78 5.98 -1.00
N PHE A 295 13.46 4.74 -1.38
CA PHE A 295 12.48 3.91 -0.66
C PHE A 295 12.87 3.71 0.80
N ASP A 296 14.13 3.37 1.08
CA ASP A 296 14.62 3.17 2.45
C ASP A 296 14.56 4.47 3.25
N ILE A 297 15.08 5.55 2.69
CA ILE A 297 15.15 6.85 3.38
C ILE A 297 13.74 7.36 3.73
N ILE A 298 12.78 7.21 2.81
CA ILE A 298 11.39 7.55 3.11
C ILE A 298 10.87 6.68 4.27
N VAL A 299 11.07 5.36 4.24
CA VAL A 299 10.59 4.48 5.32
C VAL A 299 11.28 4.79 6.65
N GLU A 300 12.58 5.07 6.64
CA GLU A 300 13.36 5.47 7.83
C GLU A 300 12.83 6.77 8.43
N TYR A 301 12.54 7.78 7.60
CA TYR A 301 11.92 9.03 8.05
C TYR A 301 10.65 8.76 8.87
N PHE A 302 9.75 7.93 8.35
CA PHE A 302 8.51 7.61 9.03
C PHE A 302 8.73 6.85 10.36
N ILE A 303 9.69 5.93 10.39
CA ILE A 303 10.06 5.20 11.61
C ILE A 303 10.63 6.15 12.67
N GLU A 304 11.57 7.02 12.30
CA GLU A 304 12.21 7.98 13.22
C GLU A 304 11.20 8.97 13.81
N HIS A 305 10.20 9.38 13.01
CA HIS A 305 9.12 10.27 13.44
C HIS A 305 7.95 9.54 14.09
N ARG A 306 8.07 8.23 14.34
CA ARG A 306 7.06 7.38 14.99
C ARG A 306 5.69 7.37 14.29
N ARG A 307 5.69 7.51 12.96
CA ARG A 307 4.49 7.46 12.11
C ARG A 307 4.43 6.12 11.40
N TYR A 308 3.59 5.23 11.96
CA TYR A 308 3.55 3.81 11.59
C TYR A 308 2.27 3.41 10.84
N ASP A 309 1.61 4.35 10.16
CA ASP A 309 0.46 4.02 9.31
C ASP A 309 0.96 3.63 7.91
N VAL A 310 0.83 2.35 7.56
CA VAL A 310 1.30 1.80 6.28
C VAL A 310 0.64 2.50 5.08
N TYR A 311 -0.59 3.00 5.21
CA TYR A 311 -1.32 3.67 4.13
C TYR A 311 -0.82 5.09 3.92
N GLU A 312 -0.50 5.78 5.01
CA GLU A 312 0.17 7.09 4.97
C GLU A 312 1.55 6.98 4.31
N ILE A 313 2.35 5.99 4.71
CA ILE A 313 3.68 5.76 4.13
C ILE A 313 3.53 5.41 2.64
N ASN A 314 2.60 4.52 2.28
CA ASN A 314 2.35 4.12 0.90
C ASN A 314 1.88 5.28 0.03
N ARG A 315 1.13 6.24 0.59
CA ARG A 315 0.77 7.47 -0.12
C ARG A 315 2.00 8.27 -0.54
N VAL A 316 2.95 8.47 0.38
CA VAL A 316 4.22 9.14 0.07
C VAL A 316 5.04 8.32 -0.92
N LEU A 317 5.24 7.03 -0.67
CA LEU A 317 6.00 6.16 -1.58
C LEU A 317 5.41 6.18 -3.00
N PHE A 318 4.09 6.19 -3.13
CA PHE A 318 3.41 6.32 -4.42
C PHE A 318 3.70 7.66 -5.11
N ALA A 319 3.69 8.78 -4.37
CA ALA A 319 4.01 10.11 -4.89
C ALA A 319 5.46 10.19 -5.39
N TYR A 320 6.40 9.56 -4.68
CA TYR A 320 7.82 9.47 -5.05
C TYR A 320 8.15 8.34 -6.03
N ASN A 321 7.13 7.65 -6.56
CA ASN A 321 7.28 6.54 -7.51
C ASN A 321 8.18 5.39 -6.97
N GLN A 322 8.10 5.15 -5.67
CA GLN A 322 8.81 4.07 -5.00
C GLN A 322 7.90 2.83 -4.84
N PRO A 323 8.49 1.63 -4.63
CA PRO A 323 7.73 0.44 -4.27
C PRO A 323 6.89 0.66 -3.01
N LEU A 324 5.72 0.03 -2.93
CA LEU A 324 4.83 0.11 -1.78
C LEU A 324 5.14 -0.97 -0.73
N LEU A 325 4.91 -0.65 0.53
CA LEU A 325 4.92 -1.58 1.66
C LEU A 325 3.67 -2.47 1.63
N GLY A 326 3.84 -3.73 2.05
CA GLY A 326 2.70 -4.60 2.32
C GLY A 326 1.87 -4.92 1.07
N GLN A 327 2.51 -5.20 -0.06
CA GLN A 327 1.85 -5.66 -1.29
C GLN A 327 2.67 -6.77 -1.92
#